data_AF-A0A1X0SXL6-F1
#
_entry.id   AF-A0A1X0SXL6-F1
#
_cell.length_a   1.000
_cell.length_b   1.000
_cell.length_c   1.000
_cell.angle_alpha   90.00
_cell.angle_beta   90.00
_cell.angle_gamma   90.00
#
_symmetry.space_group_name_H-M   'P 1'
#
loop_
_entity.id
_entity.type
_entity.pdbx_description
1 polymer ?
#
loop_
_entity_poly.entity_id
_entity_poly.type
_entity_poly.pdbx_seq_one_letter_code
_entity_poly.pdbx_strand_id
1 'polypeptide(L)'
;MAIEIAMKMTMNPAMTRLEPGRECTVDASLAKIAGDCLNAAYDKTMAFPQIVGRLIEAGFEGYAVDYRRNTTTYFLPDRDSVVLGNRPSEEPVALPFDREQIAAQIRWAQADPPDYSYASFCKRVKALGCAGYLVSFPGRRVLYFGRTAETHVELFPQ
;
A
#
# COMPACT_ATOMS: atom_id res chain seq x y z
N MET A 1 23.12 0.66 5.62
CA MET A 1 23.05 1.77 6.60
C MET A 1 21.79 2.59 6.36
N ALA A 2 20.62 1.95 6.48
CA ALA A 2 19.29 2.56 6.31
C ALA A 2 18.28 1.99 7.33
N ILE A 3 18.78 1.35 8.40
CA ILE A 3 18.03 0.54 9.35
C ILE A 3 17.70 1.33 10.64
N GLU A 4 18.21 2.54 10.82
CA GLU A 4 18.15 3.23 12.12
C GLU A 4 17.12 4.38 12.25
N ILE A 5 16.40 4.75 11.18
CA ILE A 5 15.51 5.94 11.25
C ILE A 5 14.08 5.58 11.70
N ALA A 6 13.65 4.33 11.61
CA ALA A 6 12.26 3.94 11.94
C ALA A 6 12.02 3.52 13.41
N MET A 7 13.06 3.40 14.24
CA MET A 7 12.94 2.80 15.60
C MET A 7 12.73 3.80 16.76
N LYS A 8 12.46 5.09 16.51
CA LYS A 8 12.25 6.08 17.61
C LYS A 8 10.86 6.71 17.69
N MET A 9 9.86 6.20 16.99
CA MET A 9 8.47 6.62 17.19
C MET A 9 7.80 5.75 18.25
N THR A 10 8.11 6.01 19.52
CA THR A 10 7.26 5.58 20.63
C THR A 10 5.83 6.04 20.36
N MET A 11 4.92 5.09 20.24
CA MET A 11 3.47 5.33 20.15
C MET A 11 3.05 6.30 21.26
N ASN A 12 2.53 7.46 20.86
CA ASN A 12 1.92 8.41 21.77
C ASN A 12 0.59 7.81 22.28
N PRO A 13 0.40 7.56 23.58
CA PRO A 13 -0.80 6.91 24.12
C PRO A 13 -2.05 7.81 24.15
N ALA A 14 -2.07 8.93 23.42
CA ALA A 14 -3.14 9.92 23.44
C ALA A 14 -4.24 9.73 22.36
N MET A 15 -4.22 8.68 21.54
CA MET A 15 -5.30 8.39 20.57
C MET A 15 -6.52 7.72 21.23
N THR A 16 -7.08 8.34 22.28
CA THR A 16 -8.32 7.86 22.90
C THR A 16 -9.23 9.02 23.27
N ARG A 17 -9.69 9.77 22.25
CA ARG A 17 -10.98 10.46 22.29
C ARG A 17 -11.38 10.90 20.87
N LEU A 18 -12.38 10.23 20.30
CA LEU A 18 -13.11 10.80 19.15
C LEU A 18 -14.01 11.91 19.69
N GLU A 19 -13.71 13.15 19.33
CA GLU A 19 -14.65 14.26 19.46
C GLU A 19 -15.63 14.20 18.27
N PRO A 20 -16.95 14.17 18.49
CA PRO A 20 -17.93 14.10 17.40
C PRO A 20 -18.12 15.49 16.79
N GLY A 21 -17.85 15.63 15.49
CA GLY A 21 -18.36 16.78 14.71
C GLY A 21 -17.39 17.49 13.76
N ARG A 22 -16.31 16.87 13.30
CA ARG A 22 -15.53 17.45 12.18
C ARG A 22 -16.09 16.94 10.85
N GLU A 23 -16.59 17.87 10.06
CA GLU A 23 -17.12 17.64 8.71
C GLU A 23 -16.04 16.99 7.83
N CYS A 24 -16.42 15.90 7.13
CA CYS A 24 -15.56 15.00 6.35
C CYS A 24 -15.15 15.64 5.02
N THR A 25 -14.38 16.72 5.10
CA THR A 25 -13.59 17.20 3.96
C THR A 25 -12.22 16.56 4.06
N VAL A 26 -11.98 15.55 3.24
CA VAL A 26 -10.63 15.00 3.02
C VAL A 26 -9.67 16.18 2.86
N ASP A 27 -8.70 16.31 3.76
CA ASP A 27 -7.75 17.40 3.73
C ASP A 27 -6.98 17.35 2.39
N ALA A 28 -7.04 18.44 1.62
CA ALA A 28 -6.34 18.54 0.33
C ALA A 28 -4.84 18.26 0.47
N SER A 29 -4.27 18.48 1.66
CA SER A 29 -2.89 18.14 2.00
C SER A 29 -2.66 16.61 2.04
N LEU A 30 -3.57 15.84 2.62
CA LEU A 30 -3.51 14.37 2.69
C LEU A 30 -3.66 13.74 1.30
N ALA A 31 -4.60 14.23 0.50
CA ALA A 31 -4.76 13.78 -0.88
C ALA A 31 -3.48 14.03 -1.70
N LYS A 32 -2.82 15.18 -1.50
CA LYS A 32 -1.54 15.49 -2.14
C LYS A 32 -0.42 14.55 -1.66
N ILE A 33 -0.31 14.29 -0.35
CA ILE A 33 0.72 13.39 0.18
C ILE A 33 0.56 11.97 -0.37
N ALA A 34 -0.67 11.44 -0.36
CA ALA A 34 -0.97 10.13 -0.93
C ALA A 34 -0.64 10.09 -2.44
N GLY A 35 -1.00 11.15 -3.18
CA GLY A 35 -0.72 11.28 -4.61
C GLY A 35 0.78 11.36 -4.93
N ASP A 36 1.53 12.15 -4.18
CA ASP A 36 2.99 12.25 -4.29
C ASP A 36 3.63 10.87 -4.05
N CYS A 37 3.18 10.14 -3.03
CA CYS A 37 3.67 8.80 -2.71
C CYS A 37 3.34 7.77 -3.80
N LEU A 38 2.11 7.79 -4.32
CA LEU A 38 1.68 6.91 -5.41
C LEU A 38 2.50 7.16 -6.67
N ASN A 39 2.68 8.43 -7.06
CA ASN A 39 3.50 8.79 -8.20
C ASN A 39 4.96 8.38 -7.99
N ALA A 40 5.52 8.59 -6.80
CA ALA A 40 6.89 8.21 -6.51
C ALA A 40 7.12 6.69 -6.59
N ALA A 41 6.12 5.87 -6.25
CA ALA A 41 6.18 4.42 -6.44
C ALA A 41 6.26 4.05 -7.94
N TYR A 42 5.45 4.70 -8.78
CA TYR A 42 5.47 4.45 -10.22
C TYR A 42 6.74 4.99 -10.90
N ASP A 43 7.20 6.18 -10.52
CA ASP A 43 8.34 6.87 -11.14
C ASP A 43 9.69 6.43 -10.55
N LYS A 44 9.69 5.53 -9.57
CA LYS A 44 10.88 5.04 -8.85
C LYS A 44 11.70 6.20 -8.25
N THR A 45 11.03 7.28 -7.83
CA THR A 45 11.68 8.47 -7.22
C THR A 45 11.77 8.38 -5.69
N MET A 46 11.10 7.39 -5.09
CA MET A 46 11.15 7.13 -3.65
C MET A 46 11.13 5.62 -3.39
N ALA A 47 11.96 5.15 -2.46
CA ALA A 47 11.97 3.76 -2.06
C ALA A 47 10.73 3.41 -1.21
N PHE A 48 10.30 2.15 -1.25
CA PHE A 48 9.11 1.70 -0.52
C PHE A 48 9.12 2.05 0.99
N PRO A 49 10.23 1.84 1.75
CA PRO A 49 10.25 2.22 3.16
C PRO A 49 10.04 3.72 3.42
N GLN A 50 10.52 4.57 2.50
CA GLN A 50 10.35 6.03 2.60
C GLN A 50 8.89 6.42 2.33
N ILE A 51 8.24 5.77 1.35
CA ILE A 51 6.81 5.94 1.08
C ILE A 51 5.99 5.58 2.32
N VAL A 52 6.25 4.41 2.91
CA VAL A 52 5.56 3.95 4.13
C VAL A 52 5.78 4.93 5.27
N GLY A 53 7.02 5.37 5.51
CA GLY A 53 7.33 6.37 6.54
C GLY A 53 6.54 7.66 6.36
N ARG A 54 6.54 8.22 5.13
CA ARG A 54 5.82 9.46 4.82
C ARG A 54 4.30 9.34 5.01
N LEU A 55 3.72 8.18 4.70
CA LEU A 55 2.29 7.92 4.92
C LEU A 55 1.97 7.80 6.41
N ILE A 56 2.80 7.11 7.19
CA ILE A 56 2.64 6.99 8.65
C ILE A 56 2.76 8.36 9.33
N GLU A 57 3.77 9.15 8.95
CA GLU A 57 3.98 10.52 9.46
C GLU A 57 2.79 11.43 9.17
N ALA A 58 2.12 11.24 8.04
CA ALA A 58 0.92 11.98 7.65
C ALA A 58 -0.36 11.51 8.37
N GLY A 59 -0.30 10.42 9.16
CA GLY A 59 -1.43 9.92 9.94
C GLY A 59 -2.29 8.86 9.27
N PHE A 60 -1.88 8.32 8.11
CA PHE A 60 -2.55 7.16 7.52
C PHE A 60 -2.28 5.91 8.37
N GLU A 61 -3.25 4.99 8.41
CA GLU A 61 -3.10 3.68 9.10
C GLU A 61 -2.88 2.50 8.14
N GLY A 62 -3.10 2.73 6.84
CA GLY A 62 -2.92 1.72 5.83
C GLY A 62 -3.51 2.16 4.49
N TYR A 63 -3.46 1.25 3.52
CA TYR A 63 -4.09 1.46 2.23
C TYR A 63 -4.43 0.14 1.54
N ALA A 64 -5.48 0.14 0.73
CA ALA A 64 -5.88 -0.97 -0.12
C ALA A 64 -5.71 -0.62 -1.59
N VAL A 65 -5.02 -1.49 -2.33
CA VAL A 65 -4.96 -1.45 -3.79
C VAL A 65 -6.02 -2.40 -4.33
N ASP A 66 -6.89 -1.91 -5.21
CA ASP A 66 -7.86 -2.72 -5.95
C ASP A 66 -7.52 -2.70 -7.44
N TYR A 67 -7.01 -3.81 -7.96
CA TYR A 67 -6.64 -3.94 -9.37
C TYR A 67 -7.85 -4.08 -10.30
N ARG A 68 -9.03 -4.40 -9.77
CA ARG A 68 -10.27 -4.54 -10.56
C ARG A 68 -10.87 -3.17 -10.85
N ARG A 69 -10.75 -2.23 -9.91
CA ARG A 69 -11.16 -0.83 -10.08
C ARG A 69 -10.02 0.10 -10.52
N ASN A 70 -8.78 -0.40 -10.48
CA ASN A 70 -7.57 0.37 -10.73
C ASN A 70 -7.47 1.59 -9.80
N THR A 71 -7.69 1.37 -8.51
CA THR A 71 -7.69 2.42 -7.48
C THR A 71 -6.84 2.02 -6.27
N THR A 72 -6.31 3.02 -5.57
CA THR A 72 -5.72 2.86 -4.24
C THR A 72 -6.51 3.72 -3.25
N THR A 73 -6.95 3.11 -2.16
CA THR A 73 -7.67 3.77 -1.06
C THR A 73 -6.76 3.83 0.15
N TYR A 74 -6.43 5.03 0.63
CA TYR A 74 -5.61 5.28 1.82
C TYR A 74 -6.52 5.58 3.00
N PHE A 75 -6.39 4.85 4.09
CA PHE A 75 -7.31 4.89 5.22
C PHE A 75 -6.77 5.76 6.37
N LEU A 76 -7.66 6.51 6.99
CA LEU A 76 -7.43 7.30 8.19
C LEU A 76 -8.16 6.66 9.39
N PRO A 77 -7.67 6.86 10.64
CA PRO A 77 -8.29 6.29 11.84
C PRO A 77 -9.71 6.78 12.14
N ASP A 78 -10.14 7.90 11.54
CA ASP A 78 -11.40 8.60 11.82
C ASP A 78 -12.55 8.23 10.87
N ARG A 79 -12.42 7.09 10.17
CA ARG A 79 -13.37 6.56 9.18
C ARG A 79 -13.38 7.31 7.83
N ASP A 80 -12.41 8.19 7.59
CA ASP A 80 -12.22 8.83 6.28
C ASP A 80 -11.17 8.09 5.43
N SER A 81 -11.12 8.40 4.14
CA SER A 81 -10.14 7.84 3.21
C SER A 81 -9.85 8.75 2.02
N VAL A 82 -8.62 8.66 1.50
CA VAL A 82 -8.26 9.24 0.21
C VAL A 82 -8.33 8.13 -0.85
N VAL A 83 -9.14 8.31 -1.90
CA VAL A 83 -9.20 7.38 -3.04
C VAL A 83 -8.51 8.01 -4.25
N LEU A 84 -7.49 7.34 -4.78
CA LEU A 84 -6.76 7.76 -5.96
C LEU A 84 -6.89 6.72 -7.08
N GLY A 85 -6.97 7.21 -8.33
CA GLY A 85 -6.83 6.36 -9.51
C GLY A 85 -5.37 5.93 -9.69
N ASN A 86 -5.16 4.65 -9.94
CA ASN A 86 -3.85 4.12 -10.32
C ASN A 86 -3.56 4.43 -11.79
N ARG A 87 -2.28 4.39 -12.19
CA ARG A 87 -1.94 4.51 -13.62
C ARG A 87 -2.60 3.35 -14.39
N PRO A 88 -3.15 3.59 -15.59
CA PRO A 88 -3.82 2.54 -16.36
C PRO A 88 -2.91 1.31 -16.57
N SER A 89 -3.49 0.13 -16.39
CA SER A 89 -2.92 -1.16 -16.80
C SER A 89 -4.05 -1.99 -17.40
N GLU A 90 -3.91 -2.31 -18.69
CA GLU A 90 -4.95 -2.93 -19.52
C GLU A 90 -5.20 -4.40 -19.14
N GLU A 91 -4.23 -5.05 -18.51
CA GLU A 91 -4.32 -6.47 -18.20
C GLU A 91 -5.41 -6.73 -17.16
N PRO A 92 -6.35 -7.66 -17.38
CA PRO A 92 -7.30 -8.03 -16.33
C PRO A 92 -6.60 -8.85 -15.24
N VAL A 93 -7.21 -8.89 -14.05
CA VAL A 93 -6.83 -9.85 -13.01
C VAL A 93 -7.25 -11.25 -13.46
N ALA A 94 -6.31 -12.20 -13.47
CA ALA A 94 -6.59 -13.60 -13.79
C ALA A 94 -7.54 -14.24 -12.74
N LEU A 95 -8.21 -15.33 -13.11
CA LEU A 95 -9.09 -16.04 -12.17
C LEU A 95 -8.33 -16.81 -11.08
N PRO A 96 -7.36 -17.70 -11.41
CA PRO A 96 -6.67 -18.48 -10.38
C PRO A 96 -5.69 -17.61 -9.59
N PHE A 97 -5.77 -17.67 -8.27
CA PHE A 97 -4.78 -17.05 -7.38
C PHE A 97 -3.59 -18.00 -7.18
N ASP A 98 -2.48 -17.72 -7.85
CA ASP A 98 -1.25 -18.49 -7.70
C ASP A 98 -0.40 -17.93 -6.56
N ARG A 99 -0.67 -18.44 -5.34
CA ARG A 99 0.01 -17.99 -4.12
C ARG A 99 1.53 -18.08 -4.19
N GLU A 100 2.06 -19.17 -4.72
CA GLU A 100 3.50 -19.43 -4.74
C GLU A 100 4.22 -18.49 -5.70
N GLN A 101 3.63 -18.28 -6.89
CA GLN A 101 4.17 -17.36 -7.87
C GLN A 101 4.01 -15.90 -7.42
N ILE A 102 2.94 -15.53 -6.72
CA ILE A 102 2.79 -14.21 -6.11
C ILE A 102 3.91 -13.96 -5.10
N ALA A 103 4.17 -14.92 -4.21
CA ALA A 103 5.30 -14.83 -3.27
C ALA A 103 6.65 -14.69 -4.00
N ALA A 104 6.82 -15.36 -5.14
CA ALA A 104 8.01 -15.20 -5.98
C ALA A 104 8.13 -13.79 -6.59
N GLN A 105 7.02 -13.20 -7.07
CA GLN A 105 7.02 -11.81 -7.57
C GLN A 105 7.32 -10.80 -6.46
N ILE A 106 6.85 -11.04 -5.24
CA ILE A 106 7.17 -10.20 -4.08
C ILE A 106 8.66 -10.27 -3.76
N ARG A 107 9.25 -11.46 -3.72
CA ARG A 107 10.71 -11.61 -3.52
C ARG A 107 11.51 -10.93 -4.63
N TRP A 108 11.06 -11.03 -5.88
CA TRP A 108 11.67 -10.31 -7.00
C TRP A 108 11.59 -8.78 -6.80
N ALA A 109 10.44 -8.24 -6.38
CA ALA A 109 10.29 -6.82 -6.09
C ALA A 109 11.16 -6.36 -4.91
N GLN A 110 11.24 -7.16 -3.84
CA GLN A 110 12.08 -6.88 -2.67
C GLN A 110 13.57 -6.88 -2.98
N ALA A 111 14.00 -7.66 -3.98
CA ALA A 111 15.39 -7.68 -4.44
C ALA A 111 15.76 -6.42 -5.27
N ASP A 112 14.78 -5.60 -5.67
CA ASP A 112 14.94 -4.40 -6.50
C ASP A 112 15.92 -4.55 -7.67
N PRO A 113 15.74 -5.55 -8.55
CA PRO A 113 16.61 -5.72 -9.70
C PRO A 113 16.48 -4.53 -10.68
N PRO A 114 17.44 -4.33 -11.60
CA PRO A 114 17.44 -3.20 -12.51
C PRO A 114 16.17 -3.06 -13.36
N ASP A 115 15.49 -4.18 -13.66
CA ASP A 115 14.25 -4.24 -14.45
C ASP A 115 12.97 -4.09 -13.59
N TYR A 116 13.11 -3.92 -12.28
CA TYR A 116 11.98 -3.68 -11.39
C TYR A 116 11.37 -2.29 -11.59
N SER A 117 10.04 -2.29 -11.81
CA SER A 117 9.17 -1.14 -11.67
C SER A 117 7.86 -1.54 -10.99
N TYR A 118 7.22 -0.59 -10.31
CA TYR A 118 5.93 -0.85 -9.67
C TYR A 118 4.84 -1.25 -10.69
N ALA A 119 4.88 -0.68 -11.90
CA ALA A 119 3.98 -1.06 -12.99
C ALA A 119 4.19 -2.53 -13.42
N SER A 120 5.44 -2.95 -13.61
CA SER A 120 5.78 -4.34 -13.94
C SER A 120 5.34 -5.31 -12.85
N PHE A 121 5.55 -4.95 -11.57
CA PHE A 121 5.06 -5.74 -10.44
C PHE A 121 3.54 -5.91 -10.46
N CYS A 122 2.80 -4.80 -10.59
CA CYS A 122 1.34 -4.82 -10.65
C CYS A 122 0.83 -5.71 -11.79
N LYS A 123 1.40 -5.57 -13.00
CA LYS A 123 1.08 -6.42 -14.15
C LYS A 123 1.30 -7.90 -13.85
N ARG A 124 2.46 -8.25 -13.26
CA ARG A 124 2.83 -9.63 -12.95
C ARG A 124 1.90 -10.26 -11.91
N VAL A 125 1.59 -9.56 -10.81
CA VAL A 125 0.69 -10.13 -9.78
C VAL A 125 -0.77 -10.20 -10.24
N LYS A 126 -1.23 -9.27 -11.09
CA LYS A 126 -2.57 -9.36 -11.73
C LYS A 126 -2.70 -10.60 -12.61
N ALA A 127 -1.67 -10.92 -13.40
CA ALA A 127 -1.63 -12.13 -14.23
C ALA A 127 -1.64 -13.43 -13.41
N LEU A 128 -1.27 -13.37 -12.13
CA LEU A 128 -1.29 -14.46 -11.17
C LEU A 128 -2.56 -14.47 -10.29
N GLY A 129 -3.57 -13.67 -10.65
CA GLY A 129 -4.89 -13.65 -10.00
C GLY A 129 -4.97 -12.83 -8.71
N CYS A 130 -3.96 -12.03 -8.39
CA CYS A 130 -4.05 -11.07 -7.30
C CYS A 130 -5.08 -9.98 -7.65
N ALA A 131 -6.18 -9.92 -6.90
CA ALA A 131 -7.23 -8.92 -7.07
C ALA A 131 -6.89 -7.58 -6.41
N GLY A 132 -6.01 -7.62 -5.41
CA GLY A 132 -5.58 -6.46 -4.67
C GLY A 132 -4.73 -6.83 -3.47
N TYR A 133 -4.30 -5.82 -2.73
CA TYR A 133 -3.63 -6.01 -1.46
C TYR A 133 -3.97 -4.92 -0.46
N LEU A 134 -3.92 -5.27 0.82
CA LEU A 134 -4.10 -4.37 1.96
C LEU A 134 -2.77 -4.24 2.70
N VAL A 135 -2.31 -3.02 2.88
CA VAL A 135 -1.19 -2.70 3.76
C VAL A 135 -1.74 -2.18 5.08
N SER A 136 -1.36 -2.81 6.18
CA SER A 136 -1.70 -2.38 7.53
C SER A 136 -0.42 -1.94 8.25
N PHE A 137 -0.32 -0.65 8.55
CA PHE A 137 0.79 -0.11 9.34
C PHE A 137 0.77 -0.59 10.79
N PRO A 138 -0.35 -0.51 11.55
CA PRO A 138 -0.38 -1.03 12.93
C PRO A 138 -0.22 -2.56 12.96
N GLY A 139 -0.71 -3.26 11.93
CA GLY A 139 -0.53 -4.71 11.79
C GLY A 139 0.85 -5.14 11.29
N ARG A 140 1.69 -4.20 10.86
CA ARG A 140 3.02 -4.41 10.25
C ARG A 140 3.03 -5.51 9.19
N ARG A 141 2.06 -5.48 8.27
CA ARG A 141 1.92 -6.54 7.25
C ARG A 141 1.23 -6.05 5.98
N VAL A 142 1.45 -6.82 4.91
CA VAL A 142 0.70 -6.75 3.65
C VAL A 142 -0.07 -8.04 3.45
N LEU A 143 -1.36 -7.93 3.15
CA LEU A 143 -2.24 -9.04 2.78
C LEU A 143 -2.58 -8.90 1.29
N TYR A 144 -2.14 -9.85 0.47
CA TYR A 144 -2.55 -10.01 -0.92
C TYR A 144 -3.73 -10.97 -0.99
N PHE A 145 -4.70 -10.71 -1.86
CA PHE A 145 -5.89 -11.55 -1.96
C PHE A 145 -6.38 -11.77 -3.40
N GLY A 146 -6.99 -12.93 -3.64
CA GLY A 146 -7.61 -13.33 -4.90
C GLY A 146 -9.10 -12.97 -4.98
N ARG A 147 -9.72 -13.26 -6.12
CA ARG A 147 -11.16 -13.02 -6.33
C ARG A 147 -12.05 -13.96 -5.51
N THR A 148 -11.53 -15.11 -5.07
CA THR A 148 -12.27 -16.06 -4.23
C THR A 148 -11.80 -16.03 -2.76
N ALA A 149 -11.13 -14.93 -2.38
CA ALA A 149 -10.61 -14.66 -1.04
C ALA A 149 -9.46 -15.60 -0.59
N GLU A 150 -8.76 -16.21 -1.53
CA GLU A 150 -7.43 -16.77 -1.27
C GLU A 150 -6.49 -15.66 -0.78
N THR A 151 -5.51 -15.99 0.06
CA THR A 151 -4.65 -14.99 0.70
C THR A 151 -3.17 -15.35 0.67
N HIS A 152 -2.32 -14.32 0.62
CA HIS A 152 -0.90 -14.39 0.91
C HIS A 152 -0.49 -13.23 1.81
N VAL A 153 0.31 -13.47 2.85
CA VAL A 153 0.69 -12.45 3.84
C VAL A 153 2.19 -12.28 3.88
N GLU A 154 2.64 -11.02 3.87
CA GLU A 154 4.03 -10.60 4.05
C GLU A 154 4.13 -9.72 5.29
N LEU A 155 5.09 -10.01 6.17
CA LEU A 155 5.34 -9.18 7.35
C LEU A 155 6.36 -8.10 7.01
N PHE A 156 6.21 -6.93 7.63
CA PHE A 156 7.28 -5.93 7.57
C PHE A 156 8.53 -6.46 8.30
N PRO A 157 9.74 -6.08 7.86
CA PRO A 157 10.97 -6.39 8.58
C PRO A 157 10.86 -5.97 10.05
N GLN A 158 11.46 -6.75 10.96
CA GLN A 158 11.47 -6.45 12.39
C GLN A 158 12.35 -5.26 12.72
#